data_AF-A0A0B7MPI3-F1
#
_entry.id   AF-A0A0B7MPI3-F1
#
_cell.length_a   1.000
_cell.length_b   1.000
_cell.length_c   1.000
_cell.angle_alpha   90.00
_cell.angle_beta   90.00
_cell.angle_gamma   90.00
#
_symmetry.space_group_name_H-M   'P 1'
#
loop_
_entity.id
_entity.type
_entity.pdbx_description
1 polymer ?
#
loop_
_entity_poly.entity_id
_entity_poly.type
_entity_poly.pdbx_seq_one_letter_code
_entity_poly.pdbx_strand_id
1 'polypeptide(L)'
;MSSSQPRSSAFTDCHTEFDITYIEVYARGKLVTDDVTLASIGVWLQHIHVPVTPNPTTKQYALWQIEIKSVALRSSQNNALITVTPAFLPHQIATIDTSTTLFDMNNDYIRSIMRAITGQVPRDLGVGSGCYPIDCAYAYSTEKDFNVVFSFSQSDSDNTIYITVPANELVEPVDNADLRLANKYVVSPSSASTILLGDSVIRVLYLVLDMAQSIDNTDIFVQVYSEILVYVYKY
;
A
#
# COMPACT_ATOMS: atom_id res chain seq x y z
N MET A 1 2.74 29.81 -32.68
CA MET A 1 3.16 28.65 -31.86
C MET A 1 3.49 27.52 -32.83
N SER A 2 4.75 27.13 -32.93
CA SER A 2 5.22 26.08 -33.84
C SER A 2 4.71 24.73 -33.34
N SER A 3 3.78 24.11 -34.07
CA SER A 3 3.41 22.71 -33.81
C SER A 3 4.62 21.84 -34.15
N SER A 4 5.38 21.43 -33.15
CA SER A 4 6.43 20.43 -33.33
C SER A 4 5.78 19.15 -33.85
N GLN A 5 6.17 18.69 -35.03
CA GLN A 5 5.73 17.40 -35.55
C GLN A 5 6.10 16.28 -34.55
N PRO A 6 5.23 15.28 -34.37
CA PRO A 6 5.55 14.13 -33.54
C PRO A 6 6.78 13.41 -34.09
N ARG A 7 7.67 13.00 -33.17
CA ARG A 7 8.94 12.34 -33.52
C ARG A 7 8.79 10.84 -33.78
N SER A 8 7.71 10.22 -33.31
CA SER A 8 7.39 8.81 -33.59
C SER A 8 6.55 8.73 -34.86
N SER A 9 6.91 7.80 -35.74
CA SER A 9 6.11 7.46 -36.92
C SER A 9 4.89 6.59 -36.58
N ALA A 10 4.83 5.98 -35.40
CA ALA A 10 3.68 5.22 -34.90
C ALA A 10 2.70 6.09 -34.08
N PHE A 11 3.06 7.35 -33.81
CA PHE A 11 2.21 8.29 -33.08
C PHE A 11 0.92 8.59 -33.84
N THR A 12 -0.21 8.45 -33.16
CA THR A 12 -1.53 8.87 -33.65
C THR A 12 -2.27 9.67 -32.57
N ASP A 13 -2.79 10.85 -32.92
CA ASP A 13 -3.65 11.67 -32.04
C ASP A 13 -5.09 11.13 -32.09
N CYS A 14 -5.68 10.82 -30.93
CA CYS A 14 -7.05 10.31 -30.82
C CYS A 14 -8.11 11.42 -30.78
N HIS A 15 -7.71 12.69 -30.83
CA HIS A 15 -8.57 13.87 -30.76
C HIS A 15 -9.51 13.92 -29.55
N THR A 16 -9.13 13.24 -28.47
CA THR A 16 -9.89 13.16 -27.23
C THR A 16 -9.03 13.72 -26.11
N GLU A 17 -9.58 14.60 -25.29
CA GLU A 17 -8.89 15.13 -24.12
C GLU A 17 -9.16 14.25 -22.89
N PHE A 18 -8.22 14.22 -21.96
CA PHE A 18 -8.43 13.61 -20.64
C PHE A 18 -8.17 14.63 -19.54
N ASP A 19 -8.88 14.44 -18.42
CA ASP A 19 -8.70 15.15 -17.16
C ASP A 19 -8.76 14.12 -16.04
N ILE A 20 -7.65 13.95 -15.30
CA ILE A 20 -7.50 12.97 -14.24
C ILE A 20 -7.12 13.73 -12.96
N THR A 21 -7.89 13.50 -11.89
CA THR A 21 -7.59 14.03 -10.55
C THR A 21 -7.10 12.88 -9.67
N TYR A 22 -5.92 13.05 -9.11
CA TYR A 22 -5.33 12.23 -8.06
C TYR A 22 -5.58 12.87 -6.69
N ILE A 23 -5.17 12.20 -5.61
CA ILE A 23 -5.39 12.68 -4.23
C ILE A 23 -4.86 14.11 -4.03
N GLU A 24 -3.67 14.41 -4.56
CA GLU A 24 -3.00 15.70 -4.32
C GLU A 24 -2.74 16.52 -5.60
N VAL A 25 -2.89 15.92 -6.78
CA VAL A 25 -2.51 16.53 -8.07
C VAL A 25 -3.53 16.24 -9.15
N TYR A 26 -3.50 16.98 -10.25
CA TYR A 26 -4.33 16.71 -11.43
C TYR A 26 -3.48 16.73 -12.70
N ALA A 27 -3.90 15.98 -13.70
CA ALA A 27 -3.26 15.89 -15.00
C ALA A 27 -4.30 16.08 -16.10
N ARG A 28 -3.97 16.94 -17.08
CA ARG A 28 -4.78 17.16 -18.29
C ARG A 28 -3.92 16.92 -19.52
N GLY A 29 -4.52 16.35 -20.54
CA GLY A 29 -3.80 16.08 -21.79
C GLY A 29 -4.71 15.58 -22.89
N LYS A 30 -4.08 15.01 -23.92
CA LYS A 30 -4.76 14.37 -25.05
C LYS A 30 -4.44 12.89 -25.06
N LEU A 31 -5.44 12.09 -25.39
CA LEU A 31 -5.27 10.68 -25.67
C LEU A 31 -4.55 10.53 -27.01
N VAL A 32 -3.54 9.68 -27.02
CA VAL A 32 -2.72 9.34 -28.19
C VAL A 32 -2.46 7.84 -28.17
N THR A 33 -2.16 7.26 -29.33
CA THR A 33 -1.61 5.91 -29.42
C THR A 33 -0.20 5.96 -29.99
N ASP A 34 0.68 5.09 -29.51
CA ASP A 34 2.06 4.92 -29.99
C ASP A 34 2.54 3.51 -29.61
N ASP A 35 3.67 3.09 -30.17
CA ASP A 35 4.28 1.81 -29.80
C ASP A 35 5.02 1.92 -28.46
N VAL A 36 4.76 0.98 -27.54
CA VAL A 36 5.43 0.90 -26.24
C VAL A 36 6.08 -0.47 -26.09
N THR A 37 7.40 -0.49 -25.89
CA THR A 37 8.16 -1.72 -25.62
C THR A 37 8.55 -1.79 -24.15
N LEU A 38 8.25 -2.91 -23.50
CA LEU A 38 8.72 -3.26 -22.16
C LEU A 38 9.75 -4.39 -22.28
N ALA A 39 10.85 -4.33 -21.52
CA ALA A 39 11.96 -5.31 -21.60
C ALA A 39 11.73 -6.58 -20.76
N SER A 40 12.15 -7.75 -21.30
CA SER A 40 11.68 -9.10 -20.92
C SER A 40 12.25 -9.71 -19.64
N ILE A 41 11.39 -10.33 -18.79
CA ILE A 41 11.75 -11.05 -17.54
C ILE A 41 10.76 -12.23 -17.30
N GLY A 42 11.21 -13.36 -16.75
CA GLY A 42 10.37 -14.52 -16.36
C GLY A 42 10.79 -15.17 -15.02
N VAL A 43 9.87 -15.86 -14.30
CA VAL A 43 10.07 -16.39 -12.91
C VAL A 43 9.20 -17.65 -12.59
N TRP A 44 9.57 -18.44 -11.56
CA TRP A 44 8.89 -19.66 -11.01
C TRP A 44 8.82 -19.73 -9.45
N LEU A 45 7.73 -20.36 -8.92
CA LEU A 45 7.39 -20.90 -7.55
C LEU A 45 7.04 -19.86 -6.42
N GLN A 46 6.17 -20.04 -5.39
CA GLN A 46 5.16 -21.00 -4.88
C GLN A 46 4.04 -20.19 -4.16
N HIS A 47 2.74 -20.47 -4.35
CA HIS A 47 1.62 -19.48 -4.27
C HIS A 47 0.92 -19.28 -2.90
N ILE A 48 0.54 -18.03 -2.57
CA ILE A 48 -0.47 -17.67 -1.54
C ILE A 48 -1.46 -16.68 -2.15
N HIS A 49 -2.76 -16.88 -1.92
CA HIS A 49 -3.86 -16.23 -2.63
C HIS A 49 -4.67 -15.31 -1.70
N VAL A 50 -4.76 -14.00 -1.96
CA VAL A 50 -5.65 -13.06 -1.22
C VAL A 50 -6.74 -12.53 -2.15
N PRO A 51 -8.04 -12.70 -1.87
CA PRO A 51 -9.09 -12.27 -2.80
C PRO A 51 -9.19 -10.74 -2.87
N VAL A 52 -9.46 -10.19 -4.06
CA VAL A 52 -9.80 -8.78 -4.23
C VAL A 52 -11.30 -8.60 -4.04
N THR A 53 -11.66 -7.57 -3.31
CA THR A 53 -13.03 -7.18 -3.03
C THR A 53 -13.45 -6.09 -4.03
N PRO A 54 -14.65 -6.16 -4.63
CA PRO A 54 -15.15 -5.07 -5.46
C PRO A 54 -15.45 -3.83 -4.60
N ASN A 55 -15.54 -2.66 -5.25
CA ASN A 55 -15.97 -1.45 -4.56
C ASN A 55 -17.31 -1.69 -3.85
N PRO A 56 -17.43 -1.37 -2.54
CA PRO A 56 -18.61 -1.75 -1.76
C PRO A 56 -19.89 -1.06 -2.25
N THR A 57 -19.77 0.10 -2.89
CA THR A 57 -20.87 0.91 -3.43
C THR A 57 -21.20 0.54 -4.87
N THR A 58 -20.22 0.55 -5.77
CA THR A 58 -20.46 0.34 -7.21
C THR A 58 -20.47 -1.12 -7.62
N LYS A 59 -19.99 -2.02 -6.76
CA LYS A 59 -19.76 -3.45 -7.03
C LYS A 59 -18.81 -3.71 -8.21
N GLN A 60 -18.04 -2.70 -8.61
CA GLN A 60 -17.06 -2.81 -9.69
C GLN A 60 -15.66 -3.04 -9.15
N TYR A 61 -14.86 -3.80 -9.88
CA TYR A 61 -13.43 -3.94 -9.67
C TYR A 61 -12.69 -2.79 -10.35
N ALA A 62 -12.64 -1.65 -9.67
CA ALA A 62 -11.96 -0.45 -10.15
C ALA A 62 -10.55 -0.29 -9.55
N LEU A 63 -10.30 -0.92 -8.40
CA LEU A 63 -9.06 -0.81 -7.63
C LEU A 63 -8.67 -2.20 -7.08
N TRP A 64 -7.39 -2.38 -6.77
CA TRP A 64 -6.88 -3.56 -6.06
C TRP A 64 -7.21 -3.44 -4.57
N GLN A 65 -8.34 -3.98 -4.15
CA GLN A 65 -8.88 -3.83 -2.80
C GLN A 65 -8.98 -5.16 -2.08
N ILE A 66 -8.71 -5.20 -0.77
CA ILE A 66 -8.88 -6.38 0.08
C ILE A 66 -9.69 -6.02 1.33
N GLU A 67 -10.40 -7.00 1.91
CA GLU A 67 -11.10 -6.83 3.18
C GLU A 67 -10.18 -7.07 4.37
N ILE A 68 -9.92 -6.01 5.13
CA ILE A 68 -9.17 -6.08 6.39
C ILE A 68 -10.15 -6.28 7.56
N LYS A 69 -9.86 -7.28 8.38
CA LYS A 69 -10.57 -7.64 9.62
C LYS A 69 -10.07 -6.83 10.81
N SER A 70 -8.75 -6.74 10.96
CA SER A 70 -8.10 -6.01 12.05
C SER A 70 -6.63 -5.75 11.76
N VAL A 71 -6.05 -4.79 12.49
CA VAL A 71 -4.61 -4.51 12.49
C VAL A 71 -4.09 -4.68 13.91
N ALA A 72 -3.00 -5.44 14.07
CA ALA A 72 -2.38 -5.70 15.37
C ALA A 72 -0.92 -5.22 15.38
N LEU A 73 -0.46 -4.77 16.55
CA LEU A 73 0.96 -4.63 16.84
C LEU A 73 1.41 -5.81 17.70
N ARG A 74 2.46 -6.50 17.28
CA ARG A 74 3.03 -7.64 18.00
C ARG A 74 4.52 -7.45 18.23
N SER A 75 5.04 -7.99 19.32
CA SER A 75 6.49 -8.09 19.52
C SER A 75 7.07 -9.07 18.50
N SER A 76 8.15 -8.71 17.83
CA SER A 76 8.86 -9.63 16.92
C SER A 76 9.60 -10.74 17.66
N GLN A 77 9.99 -10.52 18.93
CA GLN A 77 10.81 -11.46 19.70
C GLN A 77 10.04 -12.72 20.11
N ASN A 78 8.77 -12.55 20.50
CA ASN A 78 7.94 -13.63 21.04
C ASN A 78 6.51 -13.66 20.48
N ASN A 79 6.22 -12.84 19.46
CA ASN A 79 4.89 -12.72 18.85
C ASN A 79 3.77 -12.30 19.81
N ALA A 80 4.09 -11.76 20.99
CA ALA A 80 3.12 -11.32 21.97
C ALA A 80 2.29 -10.15 21.42
N LEU A 81 0.98 -10.21 21.64
CA LEU A 81 0.07 -9.15 21.25
C LEU A 81 0.27 -7.92 22.15
N ILE A 82 0.62 -6.79 21.55
CA ILE A 82 0.79 -5.50 22.25
C ILE A 82 -0.51 -4.70 22.20
N THR A 83 -1.08 -4.55 21.00
CA THR A 83 -2.36 -3.89 20.79
C THR A 83 -3.02 -4.40 19.51
N VAL A 84 -4.33 -4.24 19.40
CA VAL A 84 -5.10 -4.59 18.21
C VAL A 84 -6.23 -3.60 18.04
N THR A 85 -6.58 -3.30 16.80
CA THR A 85 -7.83 -2.58 16.51
C THR A 85 -9.01 -3.46 16.93
N PRO A 86 -10.15 -2.88 17.34
CA PRO A 86 -11.38 -3.64 17.34
C PRO A 86 -11.58 -4.32 15.99
N ALA A 87 -12.23 -5.48 15.96
CA ALA A 87 -12.63 -6.09 14.71
C ALA A 87 -13.46 -5.08 13.92
N PHE A 88 -13.08 -4.83 12.68
CA PHE A 88 -13.80 -3.92 11.82
C PHE A 88 -15.16 -4.53 11.50
N LEU A 89 -16.25 -3.88 11.94
CA LEU A 89 -17.63 -4.32 11.69
C LEU A 89 -18.43 -3.14 11.13
N PRO A 90 -18.74 -3.11 9.81
CA PRO A 90 -18.30 -4.07 8.78
C PRO A 90 -16.77 -4.05 8.55
N HIS A 91 -16.23 -5.09 7.91
CA HIS A 91 -14.80 -5.13 7.53
C HIS A 91 -14.41 -3.87 6.76
N GLN A 92 -13.19 -3.38 6.97
CA GLN A 92 -12.68 -2.21 6.27
C GLN A 92 -12.07 -2.60 4.92
N ILE A 93 -12.27 -1.76 3.92
CA ILE A 93 -11.62 -1.95 2.62
C ILE A 93 -10.24 -1.30 2.66
N ALA A 94 -9.23 -2.08 2.29
CA ALA A 94 -7.89 -1.58 2.06
C ALA A 94 -7.54 -1.64 0.57
N THR A 95 -7.08 -0.53 0.02
CA THR A 95 -6.56 -0.47 -1.35
C THR A 95 -5.06 -0.71 -1.33
N ILE A 96 -4.58 -1.61 -2.18
CA ILE A 96 -3.16 -1.81 -2.46
C ILE A 96 -2.78 -0.86 -3.57
N ASP A 97 -1.86 0.05 -3.28
CA ASP A 97 -1.50 1.12 -4.19
C ASP A 97 0.03 1.31 -4.24
N THR A 98 0.64 0.77 -5.29
CA THR A 98 2.08 0.89 -5.52
C THR A 98 2.52 2.34 -5.82
N SER A 99 1.59 3.24 -6.10
CA SER A 99 1.88 4.66 -6.36
C SER A 99 1.80 5.53 -5.11
N THR A 100 1.29 5.00 -4.00
CA THR A 100 1.28 5.65 -2.70
C THR A 100 2.50 5.21 -1.89
N THR A 101 3.29 6.15 -1.38
CA THR A 101 4.51 5.82 -0.61
C THR A 101 4.17 5.22 0.75
N LEU A 102 3.27 5.86 1.51
CA LEU A 102 3.00 5.54 2.90
C LEU A 102 1.79 4.63 3.05
N PHE A 103 1.84 3.74 4.04
CA PHE A 103 0.65 3.16 4.60
C PHE A 103 -0.22 4.23 5.24
N ASP A 104 -1.53 4.16 4.98
CA ASP A 104 -2.50 5.13 5.47
C ASP A 104 -3.69 4.43 6.14
N MET A 105 -4.07 4.87 7.33
CA MET A 105 -5.26 4.38 8.04
C MET A 105 -5.84 5.48 8.93
N ASN A 106 -7.02 5.22 9.49
CA ASN A 106 -7.67 6.16 10.41
C ASN A 106 -6.71 6.61 11.53
N ASN A 107 -6.70 7.92 11.76
CA ASN A 107 -5.82 8.61 12.68
C ASN A 107 -5.78 7.99 14.09
N ASP A 108 -6.92 7.54 14.63
CA ASP A 108 -6.97 6.97 15.99
C ASP A 108 -6.14 5.69 16.10
N TYR A 109 -6.08 4.90 15.02
CA TYR A 109 -5.31 3.67 14.99
C TYR A 109 -3.82 3.92 14.77
N ILE A 110 -3.46 4.82 13.85
CA ILE A 110 -2.06 5.28 13.73
C ILE A 110 -1.57 5.78 15.08
N ARG A 111 -2.35 6.62 15.76
CA ARG A 111 -1.98 7.14 17.09
C ARG A 111 -1.82 6.03 18.12
N SER A 112 -2.67 5.01 18.10
CA SER A 112 -2.57 3.88 19.02
C SER A 112 -1.32 3.03 18.78
N ILE A 113 -1.05 2.66 17.53
CA ILE A 113 0.15 1.91 17.12
C ILE A 113 1.41 2.71 17.48
N MET A 114 1.43 3.99 17.11
CA MET A 114 2.55 4.87 17.38
C MET A 114 2.82 5.08 18.86
N ARG A 115 1.76 5.21 19.67
CA ARG A 115 1.90 5.27 21.13
C ARG A 115 2.44 3.98 21.71
N ALA A 116 2.05 2.83 21.17
CA ALA A 116 2.58 1.54 21.61
C ALA A 116 4.07 1.37 21.26
N ILE A 117 4.49 1.84 20.09
CA ILE A 117 5.89 1.80 19.64
C ILE A 117 6.76 2.76 20.46
N THR A 118 6.34 4.03 20.54
CA THR A 118 7.16 5.11 21.11
C THR A 118 6.99 5.30 22.62
N GLY A 119 5.89 4.81 23.19
CA GLY A 119 5.46 5.13 24.56
C GLY A 119 4.93 6.55 24.72
N GLN A 120 4.80 7.33 23.65
CA GLN A 120 4.40 8.74 23.68
C GLN A 120 3.14 8.98 22.85
N VAL A 121 2.39 10.04 23.18
CA VAL A 121 1.29 10.49 22.31
C VAL A 121 1.90 11.19 21.10
N PRO A 122 1.64 10.72 19.86
CA PRO A 122 2.20 11.36 18.67
C PRO A 122 1.75 12.80 18.56
N ARG A 123 2.66 13.69 18.16
CA ARG A 123 2.37 15.10 17.92
C ARG A 123 2.51 15.36 16.43
N ASP A 124 1.54 16.02 15.81
CA ASP A 124 1.63 16.34 14.37
C ASP A 124 2.90 17.16 14.08
N LEU A 125 3.53 16.94 12.92
CA LEU A 125 4.74 17.67 12.47
C LEU A 125 4.50 19.19 12.27
N GLY A 126 3.25 19.62 12.34
CA GLY A 126 2.78 20.97 12.08
C GLY A 126 1.34 20.92 11.57
N VAL A 127 0.64 22.05 11.67
CA VAL A 127 -0.74 22.18 11.17
C VAL A 127 -0.74 21.91 9.66
N GLY A 128 -1.45 20.85 9.23
CA GLY A 128 -1.62 20.52 7.81
C GLY A 128 -0.56 19.61 7.19
N SER A 129 0.42 19.13 7.95
CA SER A 129 1.45 18.19 7.42
C SER A 129 0.93 16.80 7.12
N GLY A 130 -0.18 16.38 7.75
CA GLY A 130 -0.76 15.05 7.54
C GLY A 130 0.16 13.89 7.95
N CYS A 131 1.22 14.15 8.73
CA CYS A 131 2.24 13.16 9.10
C CYS A 131 2.66 13.28 10.58
N TYR A 132 2.90 12.15 11.24
CA TYR A 132 3.47 12.08 12.58
C TYR A 132 4.99 11.86 12.51
N PRO A 133 5.82 12.72 13.13
CA PRO A 133 7.24 12.49 13.23
C PRO A 133 7.52 11.38 14.24
N ILE A 134 8.54 10.60 13.93
CA ILE A 134 9.07 9.55 14.80
C ILE A 134 10.56 9.77 14.90
N ASP A 135 11.06 9.82 16.12
CA ASP A 135 12.49 9.80 16.38
C ASP A 135 13.01 8.37 16.13
N CYS A 136 14.03 8.29 15.26
CA CYS A 136 14.61 7.04 14.79
C CYS A 136 15.16 6.17 15.91
N ALA A 137 15.66 6.79 16.99
CA ALA A 137 16.15 6.05 18.15
C ALA A 137 15.06 5.18 18.79
N TYR A 138 13.78 5.55 18.65
CA TYR A 138 12.65 4.75 19.11
C TYR A 138 12.25 3.67 18.09
N ALA A 139 12.15 4.02 16.81
CA ALA A 139 11.74 3.09 15.75
C ALA A 139 12.74 1.93 15.56
N TYR A 140 14.01 2.14 15.91
CA TYR A 140 15.10 1.17 15.75
C TYR A 140 15.73 0.74 17.08
N SER A 141 15.08 0.99 18.22
CA SER A 141 15.56 0.44 19.49
C SER A 141 15.45 -1.08 19.47
N THR A 142 16.59 -1.78 19.52
CA THR A 142 16.71 -3.25 19.47
C THR A 142 15.96 -3.97 20.60
N GLU A 143 15.55 -3.25 21.65
CA GLU A 143 14.74 -3.78 22.75
C GLU A 143 13.26 -3.94 22.38
N LYS A 144 12.81 -3.36 21.26
CA LYS A 144 11.39 -3.16 20.95
C LYS A 144 11.00 -3.52 19.54
N ASP A 145 11.74 -4.37 18.84
CA ASP A 145 11.39 -4.79 17.48
C ASP A 145 9.92 -5.24 17.40
N PHE A 146 9.09 -4.49 16.67
CA PHE A 146 7.65 -4.73 16.53
C PHE A 146 7.29 -5.11 15.10
N ASN A 147 6.23 -5.91 14.97
CA ASN A 147 5.58 -6.19 13.70
C ASN A 147 4.16 -5.63 13.72
N VAL A 148 3.77 -4.95 12.64
CA VAL A 148 2.38 -4.64 12.35
C VAL A 148 1.80 -5.79 11.53
N VAL A 149 0.73 -6.38 12.03
CA VAL A 149 0.07 -7.54 11.44
C VAL A 149 -1.31 -7.14 10.95
N PHE A 150 -1.48 -7.12 9.64
CA PHE A 150 -2.77 -6.96 8.99
C PHE A 150 -3.42 -8.33 8.86
N SER A 151 -4.68 -8.43 9.27
CA SER A 151 -5.48 -9.66 9.12
C SER A 151 -6.59 -9.43 8.10
N PHE A 152 -6.74 -10.36 7.17
CA PHE A 152 -7.74 -10.28 6.10
C PHE A 152 -8.42 -11.63 5.93
N SER A 153 -9.64 -11.58 5.41
CA SER A 153 -10.45 -12.78 5.17
C SER A 153 -10.39 -13.15 3.70
N GLN A 154 -10.31 -14.45 3.42
CA GLN A 154 -10.84 -14.92 2.15
C GLN A 154 -12.36 -15.09 2.32
N SER A 155 -13.16 -14.24 1.67
CA SER A 155 -14.61 -14.43 1.44
C SER A 155 -15.37 -15.20 2.55
N ASP A 156 -15.78 -14.53 3.63
CA ASP A 156 -16.56 -15.10 4.76
C ASP A 156 -16.06 -16.43 5.39
N SER A 157 -14.87 -16.92 5.02
CA SER A 157 -14.28 -18.12 5.60
C SER A 157 -13.51 -17.80 6.88
N ASP A 158 -13.40 -18.80 7.76
CA ASP A 158 -12.56 -18.71 8.99
C ASP A 158 -11.06 -18.62 8.67
N ASN A 159 -10.66 -18.83 7.40
CA ASN A 159 -9.29 -18.69 6.96
C ASN A 159 -8.87 -17.22 6.96
N THR A 160 -8.10 -16.86 7.98
CA THR A 160 -7.50 -15.54 8.12
C THR A 160 -6.08 -15.58 7.59
N ILE A 161 -5.78 -14.71 6.62
CA ILE A 161 -4.44 -14.52 6.09
C ILE A 161 -3.84 -13.29 6.76
N TYR A 162 -2.52 -13.30 6.96
CA TYR A 162 -1.79 -12.25 7.65
C TYR A 162 -0.69 -11.65 6.77
N ILE A 163 -0.63 -10.32 6.66
CA ILE A 163 0.54 -9.58 6.19
C ILE A 163 1.24 -9.12 7.46
N THR A 164 2.49 -9.50 7.63
CA THR A 164 3.32 -9.08 8.77
C THR A 164 4.41 -8.16 8.24
N VAL A 165 4.40 -6.91 8.67
CA VAL A 165 5.37 -5.89 8.27
C VAL A 165 6.17 -5.47 9.51
N PRO A 166 7.51 -5.54 9.48
CA PRO A 166 8.33 -4.93 10.52
C PRO A 166 8.00 -3.44 10.66
N ALA A 167 7.81 -2.96 11.89
CA ALA A 167 7.35 -1.58 12.11
C ALA A 167 8.33 -0.52 11.55
N ASN A 168 9.61 -0.88 11.44
CA ASN A 168 10.67 -0.04 10.86
C ASN A 168 10.59 0.08 9.33
N GLU A 169 9.81 -0.77 8.64
CA GLU A 169 9.57 -0.71 7.19
C GLU A 169 8.37 0.19 6.85
N LEU A 170 7.54 0.51 7.85
CA LEU A 170 6.34 1.36 7.70
C LEU A 170 6.62 2.86 7.78
N VAL A 171 7.87 3.25 8.02
CA VAL A 171 8.26 4.63 8.30
C VAL A 171 9.14 5.16 7.17
N GLU A 172 8.92 6.40 6.76
CA GLU A 172 9.71 7.02 5.69
C GLU A 172 10.69 8.05 6.24
N PRO A 173 11.96 8.05 5.81
CA PRO A 173 12.95 8.95 6.33
C PRO A 173 12.77 10.34 5.71
N VAL A 174 12.85 11.38 6.53
CA VAL A 174 12.63 12.77 6.09
C VAL A 174 13.94 13.49 5.79
N ASP A 175 15.01 13.13 6.51
CA ASP A 175 16.28 13.86 6.52
C ASP A 175 17.44 13.09 5.89
N ASN A 176 17.22 11.84 5.48
CA ASN A 176 18.21 11.01 4.79
C ASN A 176 17.53 10.02 3.83
N ALA A 177 18.15 9.71 2.70
CA ALA A 177 17.63 8.69 1.79
C ALA A 177 17.93 7.26 2.27
N ASP A 178 18.97 7.08 3.10
CA ASP A 178 19.24 5.81 3.78
C ASP A 178 18.48 5.76 5.10
N LEU A 179 17.53 4.82 5.19
CA LEU A 179 16.76 4.55 6.41
C LEU A 179 17.69 4.44 7.63
N ARG A 180 18.80 3.71 7.54
CA ARG A 180 19.68 3.45 8.69
C ARG A 180 20.40 4.69 9.23
N LEU A 181 20.44 5.76 8.43
CA LEU A 181 21.13 7.01 8.74
C LEU A 181 20.17 8.18 8.97
N ALA A 182 18.87 7.96 8.83
CA ALA A 182 17.84 8.96 9.10
C ALA A 182 17.76 9.22 10.61
N ASN A 183 17.48 10.47 10.99
CA ASN A 183 17.18 10.85 12.38
C ASN A 183 15.72 11.27 12.57
N LYS A 184 14.96 11.36 11.47
CA LYS A 184 13.52 11.61 11.50
C LYS A 184 12.80 10.70 10.53
N TYR A 185 11.75 10.03 11.00
CA TYR A 185 10.78 9.37 10.13
C TYR A 185 9.39 9.99 10.20
N VAL A 186 8.56 9.65 9.22
CA VAL A 186 7.13 9.97 9.20
C VAL A 186 6.25 8.73 9.01
N VAL A 187 5.05 8.83 9.56
CA VAL A 187 3.90 7.97 9.26
C VAL A 187 2.72 8.84 8.87
N SER A 188 1.96 8.43 7.85
CA SER A 188 0.77 9.14 7.37
C SER A 188 -0.49 8.66 8.08
N PRO A 189 -1.18 9.51 8.84
CA PRO A 189 -2.58 9.33 9.19
C PRO A 189 -3.55 9.80 8.10
N SER A 190 -4.63 9.05 7.95
CA SER A 190 -5.75 9.43 7.09
C SER A 190 -6.93 9.91 7.91
N SER A 191 -7.66 10.85 7.33
CA SER A 191 -9.07 11.07 7.66
C SER A 191 -10.00 10.18 6.83
N ALA A 192 -9.49 9.46 5.82
CA ALA A 192 -10.29 8.60 4.96
C ALA A 192 -10.79 7.36 5.73
N SER A 193 -11.96 6.86 5.31
CA SER A 193 -12.52 5.60 5.82
C SER A 193 -11.86 4.37 5.22
N THR A 194 -11.06 4.52 4.17
CA THR A 194 -10.34 3.42 3.50
C THR A 194 -8.90 3.35 3.98
N ILE A 195 -8.38 2.14 4.11
CA ILE A 195 -6.95 1.90 4.38
C ILE A 195 -6.20 1.93 3.05
N LEU A 196 -5.02 2.54 2.99
CA LEU A 196 -4.11 2.43 1.85
C LEU A 196 -2.89 1.62 2.25
N LEU A 197 -2.61 0.54 1.55
CA LEU A 197 -1.38 -0.23 1.65
C LEU A 197 -0.44 0.27 0.55
N GLY A 198 0.36 1.29 0.90
CA GLY A 198 1.37 1.86 0.01
C GLY A 198 2.67 1.05 -0.04
N ASP A 199 3.69 1.63 -0.65
CA ASP A 199 5.04 1.09 -0.79
C ASP A 199 5.64 0.69 0.57
N SER A 200 5.37 1.43 1.66
CA SER A 200 5.85 1.09 3.00
C SER A 200 5.35 -0.27 3.51
N VAL A 201 4.24 -0.76 2.98
CA VAL A 201 3.75 -2.13 3.20
C VAL A 201 4.21 -3.04 2.08
N ILE A 202 4.07 -2.64 0.82
CA ILE A 202 4.31 -3.47 -0.36
C ILE A 202 5.79 -3.84 -0.52
N ARG A 203 6.75 -3.00 -0.09
CA ARG A 203 8.19 -3.24 -0.28
C ARG A 203 8.70 -4.54 0.37
N VAL A 204 8.01 -5.02 1.40
CA VAL A 204 8.33 -6.30 2.08
C VAL A 204 7.51 -7.47 1.54
N LEU A 205 6.75 -7.26 0.46
CA LEU A 205 5.84 -8.21 -0.18
C LEU A 205 6.25 -8.38 -1.66
N TYR A 206 6.32 -9.61 -2.15
CA TYR A 206 6.23 -9.87 -3.59
C TYR A 206 4.76 -9.93 -3.99
N LEU A 207 4.36 -8.91 -4.74
CA LEU A 207 2.99 -8.68 -5.16
C LEU A 207 2.70 -9.32 -6.51
N VAL A 208 1.72 -10.22 -6.56
CA VAL A 208 1.13 -10.68 -7.84
C VAL A 208 -0.29 -10.21 -7.92
N LEU A 209 -0.60 -9.62 -9.06
CA LEU A 209 -1.90 -9.07 -9.40
C LEU A 209 -2.50 -9.95 -10.50
N ASP A 210 -3.31 -10.93 -10.10
CA ASP A 210 -3.93 -11.86 -11.05
C ASP A 210 -5.25 -11.29 -11.59
N MET A 211 -5.17 -10.62 -12.74
CA MET A 211 -6.34 -10.07 -13.45
C MET A 211 -7.12 -11.12 -14.26
N ALA A 212 -6.59 -12.34 -14.45
CA ALA A 212 -7.24 -13.33 -15.30
C ALA A 212 -8.45 -13.97 -14.60
N GLN A 213 -8.34 -14.22 -13.29
CA GLN A 213 -9.42 -14.82 -12.51
C GLN A 213 -10.63 -13.86 -12.33
N SER A 214 -10.44 -12.55 -12.49
CA SER A 214 -11.53 -11.56 -12.37
C SER A 214 -12.59 -11.61 -13.48
N ILE A 215 -12.29 -12.23 -14.63
CA ILE A 215 -13.20 -12.26 -15.80
C ILE A 215 -14.27 -13.35 -15.65
N ASP A 216 -14.03 -14.37 -14.83
CA ASP A 216 -14.92 -15.53 -14.66
C ASP A 216 -15.71 -15.53 -13.32
N ASN A 217 -15.88 -14.36 -12.68
CA ASN A 217 -16.63 -14.21 -11.41
C ASN A 217 -16.10 -15.07 -10.24
N THR A 218 -14.81 -15.42 -10.24
CA THR A 218 -14.19 -16.11 -9.11
C THR A 218 -12.93 -15.35 -8.73
N ASP A 219 -12.95 -14.78 -7.52
CA ASP A 219 -11.84 -14.21 -6.74
C ASP A 219 -10.60 -13.74 -7.53
N ILE A 220 -10.36 -12.43 -7.52
CA ILE A 220 -9.09 -11.87 -8.03
C ILE A 220 -8.02 -12.05 -6.95
N PHE A 221 -6.74 -12.26 -7.26
CA PHE A 221 -5.73 -12.54 -6.23
C PHE A 221 -4.60 -11.51 -6.12
N VAL A 222 -4.25 -11.18 -4.87
CA VAL A 222 -3.08 -10.42 -4.43
C VAL A 222 -2.12 -11.39 -3.73
N GLN A 223 -0.89 -11.50 -4.22
CA GLN A 223 0.16 -12.37 -3.67
C GLN A 223 1.12 -11.54 -2.82
N VAL A 224 1.78 -12.12 -1.82
CA VAL A 224 2.64 -11.38 -0.87
C VAL A 224 3.80 -12.27 -0.40
N TYR A 225 5.05 -11.81 -0.47
CA TYR A 225 6.24 -12.51 0.09
C TYR A 225 7.31 -11.56 0.63
N SER A 226 7.99 -11.95 1.70
CA SER A 226 9.25 -11.33 2.07
C SER A 226 10.41 -11.90 1.24
N GLU A 227 11.24 -10.99 0.72
CA GLU A 227 12.43 -11.13 -0.16
C GLU A 227 12.18 -11.01 -1.68
N ILE A 228 13.03 -10.17 -2.29
CA ILE A 228 12.85 -9.38 -3.53
C ILE A 228 12.90 -10.21 -4.83
N LEU A 229 12.01 -9.94 -5.80
CA LEU A 229 12.30 -9.59 -7.21
C LEU A 229 10.99 -9.53 -8.04
N VAL A 230 10.70 -8.42 -8.74
CA VAL A 230 9.45 -8.20 -9.53
C VAL A 230 9.73 -8.26 -11.05
N TYR A 231 8.75 -8.69 -11.89
CA TYR A 231 8.28 -8.08 -13.18
C TYR A 231 7.48 -9.05 -14.10
N VAL A 232 6.67 -8.48 -15.03
CA VAL A 232 5.39 -8.98 -15.60
C VAL A 232 5.39 -9.08 -17.14
N TYR A 233 4.60 -10.01 -17.74
CA TYR A 233 4.15 -9.96 -19.15
C TYR A 233 2.65 -10.22 -19.38
N LYS A 234 2.18 -9.65 -20.49
CA LYS A 234 0.83 -9.69 -21.07
C LYS A 234 0.84 -10.62 -22.29
N TYR A 235 -0.19 -11.46 -22.46
CA TYR A 235 -0.45 -12.22 -23.70
C TYR A 235 -0.94 -11.30 -24.82
#